data_AF-A0AAN4ZQ01-F1
#
_entry.id   AF-A0AAN4ZQ01-F1
#
_cell.length_a   1.000
_cell.length_b   1.000
_cell.length_c   1.000
_cell.angle_alpha   90.00
_cell.angle_beta   90.00
_cell.angle_gamma   90.00
#
_symmetry.space_group_name_H-M   'P 1'
#
loop_
_entity.id
_entity.type
_entity.pdbx_description
1 polymer ?
#
loop_
_entity_poly.entity_id
_entity_poly.type
_entity_poly.pdbx_seq_one_letter_code
_entity_poly.pdbx_strand_id
1 'polypeptide(L)'
;MTVTPSCSAAAPLPSPLEMDVIGKLRARLRRVIVDGIPPDLDTDFNLLRWIRGHNGDVKAAMTHFRNYAASREAAGFVGNDLFERLHTRSPVSQYLPHLGYCTLNDSVWSADHNAFLFVERAWSQPK
;
A
#
# COMPACT_ATOMS: atom_id res chain seq x y z
N MET A 1 21.76 23.24 14.39
CA MET A 1 22.10 21.91 13.84
C MET A 1 21.02 21.52 12.88
N THR A 2 21.32 21.50 11.59
CA THR A 2 20.38 21.14 10.53
C THR A 2 20.40 19.61 10.41
N VAL A 3 19.32 18.95 10.82
CA VAL A 3 19.16 17.52 10.60
C VAL A 3 18.76 17.34 9.15
N THR A 4 19.69 16.90 8.31
CA THR A 4 19.38 16.51 6.93
C THR A 4 18.60 15.20 6.98
N PRO A 5 17.35 15.16 6.47
CA PRO A 5 16.64 13.89 6.35
C PRO A 5 17.35 13.05 5.29
N SER A 6 17.94 11.94 5.71
CA SER A 6 18.42 10.88 4.83
C SER A 6 17.19 10.14 4.30
N CYS A 7 16.52 10.69 3.28
CA CYS A 7 15.52 9.96 2.53
C CYS A 7 16.26 8.90 1.71
N SER A 8 16.13 7.65 2.16
CA SER A 8 16.62 6.47 1.46
C SER A 8 16.13 6.47 0.01
N ALA A 9 17.02 6.09 -0.91
CA ALA A 9 16.75 6.00 -2.34
C ALA A 9 15.40 5.32 -2.63
N ALA A 10 14.68 5.81 -3.65
CA ALA A 10 13.48 5.17 -4.18
C ALA A 10 13.69 3.66 -4.23
N ALA A 11 12.76 2.89 -3.65
CA ALA A 11 12.89 1.45 -3.57
C ALA A 11 13.23 0.88 -4.96
N PRO A 12 14.17 -0.08 -5.05
CA PRO A 12 14.68 -0.53 -6.34
C PRO A 12 13.54 -1.05 -7.20
N LEU A 13 13.58 -0.67 -8.48
CA LEU A 13 12.64 -1.14 -9.50
C LEU A 13 12.56 -2.68 -9.49
N PRO A 14 11.40 -3.26 -9.86
CA PRO A 14 11.27 -4.71 -9.93
C PRO A 14 12.31 -5.31 -10.88
N SER A 15 12.98 -6.37 -10.44
CA SER A 15 13.80 -7.21 -11.31
C SER A 15 12.93 -7.96 -12.35
N PRO A 16 13.50 -8.48 -13.45
CA PRO A 16 12.74 -9.26 -14.42
C PRO A 16 12.03 -10.48 -13.82
N LEU A 17 12.63 -11.12 -12.81
CA LEU A 17 12.01 -12.22 -12.08
C LEU A 17 10.81 -11.74 -11.25
N GLU A 18 10.95 -10.60 -10.57
CA GLU A 18 9.85 -9.99 -9.82
C GLU A 18 8.70 -9.57 -10.75
N MET A 19 9.00 -9.09 -11.95
CA MET A 19 7.98 -8.78 -12.97
C MET A 19 7.17 -10.00 -13.40
N ASP A 20 7.80 -11.17 -13.56
CA ASP A 20 7.09 -12.43 -13.82
C ASP A 20 6.18 -12.83 -12.65
N VAL A 21 6.65 -12.70 -11.41
CA VAL A 21 5.85 -13.01 -10.22
C VAL A 21 4.69 -12.01 -10.05
N ILE A 22 4.91 -10.72 -10.31
CA ILE A 22 3.87 -9.69 -10.35
C ILE A 22 2.80 -10.07 -11.37
N GLY A 23 3.19 -10.45 -12.59
CA GLY A 23 2.27 -10.89 -13.64
C GLY A 23 1.41 -12.08 -13.19
N LYS A 24 2.02 -13.09 -12.55
CA LYS A 24 1.32 -14.25 -12.00
C LYS A 24 0.33 -13.87 -10.89
N LEU A 25 0.74 -13.00 -9.96
CA LEU A 25 -0.14 -12.53 -8.89
C LEU A 25 -1.32 -11.73 -9.46
N ARG A 26 -1.05 -10.76 -10.34
CA ARG A 26 -2.07 -9.93 -11.02
C ARG A 26 -3.09 -10.79 -11.75
N ALA A 27 -2.63 -11.77 -12.54
CA ALA A 27 -3.50 -12.67 -13.27
C ALA A 27 -4.38 -13.53 -12.35
N ARG A 28 -3.86 -13.97 -11.20
CA ARG A 28 -4.64 -14.71 -10.20
C ARG A 28 -5.67 -13.82 -9.52
N LEU A 29 -5.27 -12.61 -9.09
CA LEU A 29 -6.15 -11.64 -8.43
C LEU A 29 -7.34 -11.25 -9.31
N ARG A 30 -7.12 -10.99 -10.60
CA ARG A 30 -8.18 -10.68 -11.57
C ARG A 30 -9.20 -11.80 -11.78
N ARG A 31 -8.88 -13.04 -11.42
CA ARG A 31 -9.82 -14.18 -11.48
C ARG A 31 -10.67 -14.32 -10.22
N VAL A 32 -10.24 -13.74 -9.09
CA VAL A 32 -10.84 -13.99 -7.76
C VAL A 32 -11.45 -12.75 -7.12
N ILE A 33 -11.17 -11.56 -7.66
CA ILE A 33 -11.84 -10.31 -7.30
C ILE A 33 -12.87 -10.03 -8.38
N VAL A 34 -14.15 -9.99 -8.01
CA VAL A 34 -15.31 -9.95 -8.93
C VAL A 34 -15.22 -8.76 -9.88
N ASP A 35 -14.90 -7.57 -9.36
CA ASP A 35 -14.81 -6.32 -10.13
C ASP A 35 -13.38 -6.01 -10.59
N GLY A 36 -12.47 -6.98 -10.49
CA GLY A 36 -11.06 -6.80 -10.77
C GLY A 36 -10.30 -6.08 -9.65
N ILE A 37 -9.01 -5.84 -9.89
CA ILE A 37 -8.14 -5.16 -8.92
C ILE A 37 -8.46 -3.65 -8.98
N PRO A 38 -8.70 -2.97 -7.84
CA PRO A 38 -8.85 -1.52 -7.83
C PRO A 38 -7.65 -0.84 -8.52
N PRO A 39 -7.85 0.17 -9.38
CA PRO A 39 -6.76 0.74 -10.18
C PRO A 39 -5.58 1.27 -9.36
N ASP A 40 -5.86 1.90 -8.22
CA ASP A 40 -4.84 2.40 -7.30
C ASP A 40 -4.06 1.29 -6.57
N LEU A 41 -4.56 0.05 -6.62
CA LEU A 41 -3.89 -1.14 -6.10
C LEU A 41 -3.24 -2.00 -7.20
N ASP A 42 -3.53 -1.78 -8.49
CA ASP A 42 -3.01 -2.56 -9.63
C ASP A 42 -1.67 -2.01 -10.18
N THR A 43 -0.82 -1.44 -9.32
CA THR A 43 0.52 -0.99 -9.69
C THR A 43 1.56 -2.08 -9.44
N ASP A 44 2.58 -2.17 -10.30
CA ASP A 44 3.68 -3.13 -10.14
C ASP A 44 4.35 -2.97 -8.77
N PHE A 45 4.50 -1.72 -8.33
CA PHE A 45 5.08 -1.40 -7.03
C PHE A 45 4.24 -1.92 -5.86
N ASN A 46 2.92 -1.71 -5.88
CA ASN A 46 2.06 -2.21 -4.82
C ASN A 46 2.03 -3.74 -4.80
N LEU A 47 1.85 -4.38 -5.95
CA LEU A 47 1.85 -5.85 -6.05
C LEU A 47 3.18 -6.45 -5.60
N LEU A 48 4.31 -5.82 -5.93
CA LEU A 48 5.62 -6.24 -5.47
C LEU A 48 5.77 -6.15 -3.95
N ARG A 49 5.18 -5.14 -3.32
CA ARG A 49 5.18 -5.01 -1.86
C ARG A 49 4.50 -6.20 -1.19
N TRP A 50 3.38 -6.66 -1.72
CA TRP A 50 2.70 -7.87 -1.22
C TRP A 50 3.55 -9.12 -1.42
N ILE A 51 4.20 -9.26 -2.59
CA ILE A 51 5.11 -10.39 -2.86
C ILE A 51 6.27 -10.39 -1.85
N ARG A 52 6.96 -9.25 -1.67
CA ARG A 52 8.09 -9.12 -0.75
C ARG A 52 7.67 -9.29 0.72
N GLY A 53 6.54 -8.71 1.12
CA GLY A 53 6.01 -8.82 2.49
C GLY A 53 5.62 -10.24 2.89
N HIS A 54 5.36 -11.10 1.91
CA HIS A 54 5.09 -12.52 2.11
C HIS A 54 6.24 -13.42 1.64
N ASN A 55 7.47 -12.90 1.53
CA ASN A 55 8.68 -13.66 1.15
C ASN A 55 8.52 -14.48 -0.15
N GLY A 56 7.76 -13.96 -1.12
CA GLY A 56 7.49 -14.64 -2.38
C GLY A 56 6.34 -15.65 -2.36
N ASP A 57 5.68 -15.86 -1.21
CA ASP A 57 4.48 -16.72 -1.14
C ASP A 57 3.29 -16.02 -1.82
N VAL A 58 3.11 -16.32 -3.11
CA VAL A 58 2.02 -15.77 -3.94
C VAL A 58 0.64 -16.15 -3.40
N LYS A 59 0.49 -17.31 -2.75
CA LYS A 59 -0.81 -17.75 -2.23
C LYS A 59 -1.19 -16.92 -1.00
N ALA A 60 -0.25 -16.75 -0.06
CA ALA A 60 -0.45 -15.89 1.10
C ALA A 60 -0.71 -14.44 0.67
N ALA A 61 0.14 -13.89 -0.21
CA ALA A 61 -0.03 -12.54 -0.75
C ALA A 61 -1.41 -12.33 -1.39
N MET A 62 -1.89 -13.29 -2.18
CA MET A 62 -3.22 -13.21 -2.80
C MET A 62 -4.35 -13.19 -1.75
N THR A 63 -4.29 -14.08 -0.75
CA THR A 63 -5.31 -14.14 0.31
C THR A 63 -5.38 -12.83 1.10
N HIS A 64 -4.22 -12.33 1.56
CA HIS A 64 -4.17 -11.11 2.35
C HIS A 64 -4.53 -9.86 1.51
N PHE A 65 -4.11 -9.80 0.25
CA PHE A 65 -4.47 -8.72 -0.65
C PHE A 65 -6.00 -8.62 -0.84
N ARG A 66 -6.69 -9.75 -1.04
CA ARG A 66 -8.15 -9.75 -1.19
C ARG A 66 -8.86 -9.23 0.05
N ASN A 67 -8.44 -9.72 1.22
CA ASN A 67 -9.00 -9.26 2.49
C ASN A 67 -8.75 -7.77 2.68
N TYR A 68 -7.54 -7.30 2.34
CA TYR A 68 -7.21 -5.89 2.38
C TYR A 68 -8.10 -5.04 1.48
N ALA A 69 -8.27 -5.43 0.20
CA ALA A 69 -9.11 -4.72 -0.75
C ALA A 69 -10.57 -4.63 -0.26
N ALA A 70 -11.13 -5.75 0.22
CA ALA A 70 -12.50 -5.80 0.74
C ALA A 70 -12.67 -4.95 2.02
N SER A 71 -11.73 -5.03 2.97
CA SER A 71 -11.77 -4.21 4.19
C SER A 71 -11.69 -2.72 3.89
N ARG A 72 -10.83 -2.34 2.93
CA ARG A 72 -10.66 -0.95 2.50
C ARG A 72 -11.93 -0.41 1.86
N GLU A 73 -12.57 -1.21 1.01
CA GLU A 73 -13.86 -0.89 0.40
C GLU A 73 -14.97 -0.74 1.46
N ALA A 74 -15.10 -1.71 2.37
CA ALA A 74 -16.11 -1.68 3.43
C ALA A 74 -15.96 -0.48 4.37
N ALA A 75 -14.72 -0.06 4.64
CA ALA A 75 -14.42 1.14 5.43
C ALA A 75 -14.45 2.44 4.59
N GLY A 76 -14.81 2.34 3.31
CA GLY A 76 -14.97 3.45 2.38
C GLY A 76 -13.66 4.09 1.93
N PHE A 77 -12.49 3.52 2.24
CA PHE A 77 -11.17 4.05 1.88
C PHE A 77 -10.83 3.77 0.41
N VAL A 78 -11.69 4.14 -0.52
CA VAL A 78 -11.50 3.90 -1.95
C VAL A 78 -11.26 5.21 -2.70
N GLY A 79 -10.72 5.10 -3.92
CA GLY A 79 -10.54 6.23 -4.83
C GLY A 79 -9.10 6.75 -4.90
N ASN A 80 -8.79 7.37 -6.04
CA ASN A 80 -7.48 7.98 -6.29
C ASN A 80 -7.27 9.26 -5.46
N ASP A 81 -8.35 9.86 -4.95
CA ASP A 81 -8.36 11.03 -4.07
C ASP A 81 -8.19 10.66 -2.59
N LEU A 82 -7.91 9.38 -2.30
CA LEU A 82 -7.85 8.92 -0.91
C LEU A 82 -6.80 9.70 -0.13
N PHE A 83 -5.67 10.06 -0.75
CA PHE A 83 -4.61 10.77 -0.06
C PHE A 83 -5.05 12.17 0.37
N GLU A 84 -5.66 12.88 -0.55
CA GLU A 84 -6.18 14.21 -0.39
C GLU A 84 -7.31 14.23 0.64
N ARG A 85 -8.05 13.13 0.81
CA ARG A 85 -9.21 13.09 1.70
C ARG A 85 -9.01 12.27 2.97
N LEU A 86 -7.90 11.54 3.10
CA LEU A 86 -7.63 10.69 4.27
C LEU A 86 -7.71 11.50 5.56
N HIS A 87 -7.10 12.69 5.54
CA HIS A 87 -7.04 13.56 6.69
C HIS A 87 -8.41 14.13 7.10
N THR A 88 -9.37 14.15 6.18
CA THR A 88 -10.73 14.64 6.44
C THR A 88 -11.68 13.56 6.95
N ARG A 89 -11.29 12.28 6.88
CA ARG A 89 -12.19 11.16 7.20
C ARG A 89 -12.18 10.84 8.69
N SER A 90 -13.35 10.86 9.32
CA SER A 90 -13.55 10.22 10.62
C SER A 90 -13.47 8.69 10.45
N PRO A 91 -12.83 7.94 11.38
CA PRO A 91 -12.20 8.40 12.61
C PRO A 91 -10.74 8.86 12.44
N VAL A 92 -10.13 8.71 11.26
CA VAL A 92 -8.69 8.97 11.02
C VAL A 92 -8.28 10.39 11.40
N SER A 93 -9.11 11.38 11.10
CA SER A 93 -8.85 12.79 11.39
C SER A 93 -8.46 13.06 12.85
N GLN A 94 -9.05 12.34 13.80
CA GLN A 94 -8.77 12.52 15.24
C GLN A 94 -7.38 11.98 15.63
N TYR A 95 -6.83 11.06 14.85
CA TYR A 95 -5.54 10.43 15.14
C TYR A 95 -4.38 11.07 14.38
N LEU A 96 -4.64 11.93 13.39
CA LEU A 96 -3.59 12.60 12.60
C LEU A 96 -2.54 13.33 13.43
N PRO A 97 -2.87 14.05 14.53
CA PRO A 97 -1.86 14.70 15.35
C PRO A 97 -0.85 13.71 15.98
N HIS A 98 -1.17 12.41 15.99
CA HIS A 98 -0.37 11.34 16.55
C HIS A 98 0.32 10.48 15.48
N LEU A 99 0.06 10.72 14.19
CA LEU A 99 0.66 9.98 13.08
C LEU A 99 1.87 10.74 12.54
N GLY A 100 3.06 10.14 12.66
CA GLY A 100 4.23 10.58 11.91
C GLY A 100 4.13 10.10 10.45
N TYR A 101 4.41 10.99 9.50
CA TYR A 101 4.55 10.61 8.08
C TYR A 101 5.96 10.94 7.59
N CYS A 102 6.50 10.07 6.73
CA CYS A 102 7.73 10.32 6.00
C CYS A 102 7.40 10.40 4.50
N THR A 103 7.90 11.42 3.83
CA THR A 103 7.71 11.61 2.39
C THR A 103 8.91 11.06 1.63
N LEU A 104 8.68 10.48 0.45
CA LEU A 104 9.77 10.03 -0.42
C LEU A 104 10.45 11.22 -1.13
N ASN A 105 9.80 12.39 -1.19
CA ASN A 105 10.22 13.61 -1.90
C ASN A 105 9.54 14.86 -1.30
N ASP A 106 9.80 16.05 -1.86
CA ASP A 106 9.01 17.29 -1.62
C ASP A 106 7.55 17.15 -2.08
N SER A 107 7.30 16.21 -2.99
CA SER A 107 5.96 15.70 -3.30
C SER A 107 5.63 14.52 -2.39
N VAL A 108 4.48 14.59 -1.73
CA VAL A 108 3.97 13.51 -0.87
C VAL A 108 3.37 12.36 -1.70
N TRP A 109 3.07 12.59 -2.98
CA TRP A 109 2.30 11.65 -3.82
C TRP A 109 2.96 11.37 -5.18
N SER A 110 3.11 10.09 -5.51
CA SER A 110 3.40 9.60 -6.86
C SER A 110 2.26 8.69 -7.29
N ALA A 111 1.57 9.03 -8.38
CA ALA A 111 0.49 8.21 -8.94
C ALA A 111 0.96 6.82 -9.38
N ASP A 112 2.25 6.70 -9.75
CA ASP A 112 2.85 5.47 -10.27
C ASP A 112 3.41 4.56 -9.16
N HIS A 113 3.68 5.12 -7.99
CA HIS A 113 4.48 4.47 -6.95
C HIS A 113 3.84 4.48 -5.56
N ASN A 114 2.71 5.15 -5.35
CA ASN A 114 2.09 5.21 -4.03
C ASN A 114 0.85 4.32 -3.97
N ALA A 115 0.78 3.49 -2.93
CA ALA A 115 -0.43 2.80 -2.52
C ALA A 115 -0.59 2.97 -1.02
N PHE A 116 -1.82 3.29 -0.60
CA PHE A 116 -2.19 3.23 0.81
C PHE A 116 -2.03 1.80 1.31
N LEU A 117 -1.45 1.67 2.49
CA LEU A 117 -1.38 0.41 3.19
C LEU A 117 -1.77 0.67 4.64
N PHE A 118 -2.92 0.15 5.03
CA PHE A 118 -3.24 0.00 6.44
C PHE A 118 -2.41 -1.18 6.95
N VAL A 119 -1.29 -0.88 7.58
CA VAL A 119 -0.50 -1.91 8.27
C VAL A 119 -1.15 -2.12 9.62
N GLU A 120 -1.76 -3.27 9.84
CA GLU A 120 -2.01 -3.74 11.21
C GLU A 120 -0.65 -4.04 11.85
N ARG A 121 0.02 -3.01 12.36
CA ARG A 121 0.97 -3.26 13.45
C ARG A 121 0.12 -3.45 14.69
N ALA A 122 0.30 -4.60 15.34
CA ALA A 122 -0.08 -4.75 16.73
C ALA A 122 0.58 -3.62 17.52
N TRP A 123 -0.18 -2.58 17.85
CA TRP A 123 0.27 -1.53 18.72
C TRP A 123 0.30 -2.14 20.12
N SER A 124 1.47 -2.54 20.60
CA SER A 124 1.63 -2.80 22.03
C SER A 124 1.33 -1.49 22.74
N GLN A 125 0.22 -1.44 23.50
CA GLN A 125 -0.09 -0.30 24.34
C GLN A 125 1.16 0.07 25.17
N PRO A 126 1.54 1.36 25.25
CA PRO A 126 2.54 1.77 26.21
C PRO A 126 2.07 1.35 27.61
N LYS A 127 2.95 0.70 28.37
CA LYS A 127 2.72 0.47 29.81
C LYS A 127 2.80 1.79 30.57
#